data_AF-C5C739-F1
#
_entry.id   AF-C5C739-F1
#
_cell.length_a   1.000
_cell.length_b   1.000
_cell.length_c   1.000
_cell.angle_alpha   90.00
_cell.angle_beta   90.00
_cell.angle_gamma   90.00
#
_symmetry.space_group_name_H-M   'P 1'
#
loop_
_entity.id
_entity.type
_entity.pdbx_description
1 polymer ?
#
loop_
_entity_poly.entity_id
_entity_poly.type
_entity_poly.pdbx_seq_one_letter_code
_entity_poly.pdbx_strand_id
1 'polypeptide(L)'
;MARTLTATVVSIILILVTHGLTSDADPGPALLTGAIIGLAYTVGAWGAPLMQARGGALAGSLFSRWQPAWDGPKAMQILAGAAVAAVLTVLNIFEGATAVIFGIAVAIGAGALLPVSAGEADSEDAPRSL
;
A
#
# COMPACT_ATOMS: atom_id res chain seq x y z
N MET A 1 7.24 -5.18 -10.50
CA MET A 1 6.74 -5.89 -9.33
C MET A 1 7.67 -5.78 -8.12
N ALA A 2 8.99 -5.72 -8.32
CA ALA A 2 9.97 -5.66 -7.22
C ALA A 2 9.78 -4.47 -6.27
N ARG A 3 9.58 -3.25 -6.78
CA ARG A 3 9.37 -2.05 -5.94
C ARG A 3 8.16 -2.17 -5.02
N THR A 4 7.06 -2.70 -5.55
CA THR A 4 5.82 -2.88 -4.80
C THR A 4 5.97 -3.95 -3.72
N LEU A 5 6.69 -5.03 -4.03
CA LEU A 5 7.00 -6.08 -3.06
C LEU A 5 7.88 -5.53 -1.93
N THR A 6 8.89 -4.71 -2.25
CA THR A 6 9.70 -4.02 -1.24
C THR A 6 8.85 -3.08 -0.38
N ALA A 7 7.97 -2.28 -0.98
CA ALA A 7 7.07 -1.39 -0.24
C ALA A 7 6.13 -2.15 0.71
N THR A 8 5.60 -3.29 0.27
CA THR A 8 4.82 -4.21 1.11
C THR A 8 5.63 -4.70 2.30
N VAL A 9 6.83 -5.23 2.08
CA VAL A 9 7.70 -5.71 3.16
C VAL A 9 8.01 -4.59 4.15
N VAL A 10 8.38 -3.40 3.64
CA VAL A 10 8.64 -2.21 4.47
C VAL A 10 7.40 -1.81 5.27
N SER A 11 6.21 -1.81 4.66
CA SER A 11 4.97 -1.48 5.35
C SER A 11 4.63 -2.44 6.49
N ILE A 12 4.84 -3.75 6.27
CA ILE A 12 4.64 -4.78 7.30
C ILE A 12 5.61 -4.54 8.46
N ILE A 13 6.89 -4.27 8.17
CA ILE A 13 7.90 -3.99 9.19
C ILE A 13 7.53 -2.73 9.98
N LEU A 14 7.13 -1.65 9.30
CA LEU A 14 6.72 -0.40 9.95
C LEU A 14 5.57 -0.65 10.94
N ILE A 15 4.55 -1.41 10.52
CA ILE A 15 3.39 -1.73 11.36
C ILE A 15 3.79 -2.63 12.53
N LEU A 16 4.60 -3.67 12.31
CA LEU A 16 5.11 -4.54 13.38
C LEU A 16 5.86 -3.75 14.44
N VAL A 17 6.85 -2.97 14.00
CA VAL A 17 7.73 -2.20 14.90
C VAL A 17 6.90 -1.18 15.67
N THR A 18 6.01 -0.47 14.99
CA THR A 18 5.14 0.52 15.64
C THR A 18 4.23 -0.11 16.70
N HIS A 19 3.65 -1.27 16.40
CA HIS A 19 2.80 -1.96 17.36
C HIS A 19 3.61 -2.47 18.57
N GLY A 20 4.84 -2.94 18.33
CA GLY A 20 5.77 -3.29 19.40
C GLY A 20 6.16 -2.10 20.28
N LEU A 21 6.41 -0.92 19.68
CA LEU A 21 6.79 0.30 20.40
C LEU A 21 5.66 0.88 21.27
N THR A 22 4.41 0.58 20.94
CA THR A 22 3.22 1.12 21.64
C THR A 22 2.60 0.11 22.60
N SER A 23 3.03 -1.15 22.56
CA SER A 23 2.57 -2.20 23.47
C SER A 23 3.35 -2.16 24.78
N ASP A 24 2.64 -1.93 25.89
CA ASP A 24 3.18 -2.13 27.24
C ASP A 24 3.25 -3.62 27.65
N ALA A 25 2.72 -4.52 26.82
CA ALA A 25 2.71 -5.97 27.04
C ALA A 25 3.95 -6.68 26.48
N ASP A 26 4.06 -7.98 26.77
CA ASP A 26 5.12 -8.85 26.25
C ASP A 26 5.31 -8.70 24.73
N PRO A 27 6.55 -8.70 24.23
CA PRO A 27 6.84 -8.42 22.81
C PRO A 27 6.27 -9.50 21.87
N GLY A 28 6.09 -10.74 22.33
CA GLY A 28 5.56 -11.82 21.48
C GLY A 28 4.14 -11.55 20.97
N PRO A 29 3.14 -11.38 21.85
CA PRO A 29 1.78 -11.03 21.48
C PRO A 29 1.67 -9.72 20.67
N ALA A 30 2.48 -8.71 21.01
CA ALA A 30 2.51 -7.45 20.29
C ALA A 30 2.98 -7.63 18.84
N LEU A 31 4.09 -8.36 18.63
CA LEU A 31 4.61 -8.62 17.30
C LEU A 31 3.65 -9.48 16.46
N LEU A 32 2.95 -10.44 17.08
CA LEU A 32 1.91 -11.23 16.41
C LEU A 32 0.76 -10.33 15.93
N THR A 33 0.29 -9.44 16.81
CA THR A 33 -0.79 -8.50 16.49
C THR A 33 -0.34 -7.55 15.38
N GLY A 34 0.86 -6.98 15.49
CA GLY A 34 1.47 -6.15 14.45
C GLY A 34 1.60 -6.89 13.11
N ALA A 35 1.90 -8.19 13.10
CA ALA A 35 1.97 -9.00 11.89
C ALA A 35 0.61 -9.20 11.22
N ILE A 36 -0.43 -9.50 12.01
CA ILE A 36 -1.81 -9.62 11.51
C ILE A 36 -2.27 -8.29 10.92
N ILE A 37 -2.00 -7.19 11.63
CA ILE A 37 -2.33 -5.84 11.19
C ILE A 37 -1.57 -5.48 9.89
N GLY A 38 -0.28 -5.78 9.81
CA GLY A 38 0.54 -5.53 8.62
C GLY A 38 0.06 -6.32 7.40
N LEU A 39 -0.36 -7.57 7.60
CA LEU A 39 -1.00 -8.38 6.56
C LEU A 39 -2.33 -7.79 6.11
N ALA A 40 -3.21 -7.44 7.04
CA ALA A 40 -4.52 -6.84 6.72
C ALA A 40 -4.34 -5.54 5.94
N TYR A 41 -3.40 -4.69 6.36
CA TYR A 41 -3.03 -3.48 5.64
C TYR A 41 -2.58 -3.78 4.21
N THR A 42 -1.65 -4.72 4.05
CA THR A 42 -1.09 -5.09 2.75
C THR A 42 -2.18 -5.53 1.79
N VAL A 43 -3.09 -6.39 2.23
CA VAL A 43 -4.21 -6.88 1.41
C VAL A 43 -5.14 -5.74 1.02
N GLY A 44 -5.50 -4.87 1.97
CA GLY A 44 -6.37 -3.72 1.73
C GLY A 44 -5.75 -2.68 0.78
N ALA A 45 -4.50 -2.30 1.02
CA ALA A 45 -3.78 -1.32 0.21
C ALA A 45 -3.48 -1.85 -1.20
N TRP A 46 -3.11 -3.14 -1.32
CA TRP A 46 -2.90 -3.76 -2.63
C TRP A 46 -4.19 -3.77 -3.47
N GLY A 47 -5.33 -3.99 -2.83
CA GLY A 47 -6.63 -4.03 -3.51
C GLY A 47 -7.21 -2.71 -3.95
N ALA A 48 -6.75 -1.59 -3.40
CA ALA A 48 -7.23 -0.28 -3.80
C ALA A 48 -6.86 0.05 -5.27
N PRO A 49 -7.67 0.79 -6.03
CA PRO A 49 -7.36 1.12 -7.42
C PRO A 49 -6.43 2.35 -7.56
N LEU A 50 -5.74 2.43 -8.70
CA LEU A 50 -5.08 3.63 -9.22
C LEU A 50 -6.05 4.36 -10.16
N MET A 51 -6.91 5.22 -9.62
CA MET A 51 -8.05 5.76 -10.39
C MET A 51 -7.65 6.65 -11.57
N GLN A 52 -6.42 7.17 -11.59
CA GLN A 52 -5.88 7.96 -12.70
C GLN A 52 -5.19 7.10 -13.78
N ALA A 53 -5.08 5.78 -13.58
CA ALA A 53 -4.44 4.90 -14.54
C ALA A 53 -5.38 4.51 -15.70
N ARG A 54 -4.78 4.21 -16.86
CA ARG A 54 -5.49 3.71 -18.05
C ARG A 54 -6.12 2.35 -17.70
N GLY A 55 -7.45 2.27 -17.75
CA GLY A 55 -8.23 1.11 -17.26
C GLY A 55 -9.39 1.49 -16.32
N GLY A 56 -9.52 2.76 -15.96
CA GLY A 56 -10.66 3.30 -15.22
C GLY A 56 -10.64 2.92 -13.73
N ALA A 57 -11.82 2.88 -13.10
CA ALA A 57 -11.97 2.75 -11.64
C ALA A 57 -11.38 1.46 -11.03
N LEU A 58 -11.00 0.47 -11.84
CA LEU A 58 -10.43 -0.80 -11.40
C LEU A 58 -8.94 -0.97 -11.72
N ALA A 59 -8.31 0.01 -12.39
CA ALA A 59 -6.90 -0.07 -12.76
C ALA A 59 -6.02 -0.23 -11.52
N GLY A 60 -5.00 -1.09 -11.58
CA GLY A 60 -4.13 -1.38 -10.43
C GLY A 60 -4.78 -2.20 -9.30
N SER A 61 -6.05 -2.61 -9.42
CA SER A 61 -6.67 -3.54 -8.47
C SER A 61 -6.42 -5.01 -8.84
N LEU A 62 -6.76 -5.93 -7.94
CA LEU A 62 -6.76 -7.40 -8.19
C LEU A 62 -7.67 -7.84 -9.35
N PHE A 63 -8.58 -6.98 -9.81
CA PHE A 63 -9.51 -7.29 -10.90
C PHE A 63 -9.00 -6.84 -12.27
N SER A 64 -7.80 -6.26 -12.34
CA SER A 64 -7.20 -5.76 -13.58
C SER A 64 -5.91 -6.52 -13.92
N ARG A 65 -5.63 -6.69 -15.22
CA ARG A 65 -4.35 -7.24 -15.67
C ARG A 65 -3.24 -6.27 -15.28
N TRP A 66 -2.24 -6.76 -14.55
CA TRP A 66 -1.15 -5.94 -14.06
C TRP A 66 -0.33 -5.32 -15.21
N GLN A 67 0.03 -4.04 -15.06
CA GLN A 67 0.93 -3.32 -15.96
C GLN A 67 2.18 -2.88 -15.19
N PRO A 68 3.40 -3.04 -15.75
CA PRO A 68 4.66 -2.64 -15.09
C PRO A 68 4.69 -1.16 -14.68
N ALA A 69 4.06 -0.28 -15.47
CA ALA A 69 3.96 1.16 -15.19
C ALA A 69 3.29 1.48 -13.84
N TRP A 70 2.55 0.54 -13.24
CA TRP A 70 1.87 0.73 -11.96
C TRP A 70 2.76 0.49 -10.75
N ASP A 71 3.94 -0.13 -10.91
CA ASP A 71 4.79 -0.52 -9.79
C ASP A 71 5.23 0.65 -8.90
N GLY A 72 5.63 1.76 -9.51
CA GLY A 72 6.03 2.97 -8.79
C GLY A 72 4.87 3.61 -8.02
N PRO A 73 3.78 3.99 -8.70
CA PRO A 73 2.58 4.52 -8.05
C PRO A 73 2.04 3.61 -6.95
N LYS A 74 2.02 2.28 -7.17
CA LYS A 74 1.59 1.32 -6.15
C LYS A 74 2.49 1.26 -4.93
N ALA A 75 3.80 1.29 -5.13
CA ALA A 75 4.74 1.34 -4.01
C ALA A 75 4.49 2.60 -3.15
N MET A 76 4.30 3.77 -3.78
CA MET A 76 3.99 5.02 -3.07
C MET A 76 2.65 4.96 -2.34
N GLN A 77 1.62 4.40 -2.98
CA GLN A 77 0.31 4.19 -2.39
C GLN A 77 0.37 3.35 -1.10
N ILE A 78 1.11 2.23 -1.14
CA ILE A 78 1.29 1.32 0.00
C ILE A 78 2.19 1.95 1.08
N LEU A 79 3.20 2.73 0.72
CA LEU A 79 4.03 3.40 1.72
C LEU A 79 3.28 4.54 2.42
N ALA A 80 2.48 5.32 1.69
CA ALA A 80 1.73 6.45 2.24
C ALA A 80 0.74 6.01 3.33
N GLY A 81 -0.06 4.98 3.06
CA GLY A 81 -1.00 4.47 4.05
C GLY A 81 -0.33 3.86 5.29
N ALA A 82 0.80 3.17 5.10
CA ALA A 82 1.56 2.55 6.18
C ALA A 82 2.19 3.60 7.09
N ALA A 83 2.76 4.65 6.50
CA ALA A 83 3.32 5.77 7.26
C ALA A 83 2.24 6.47 8.10
N VAL A 84 1.06 6.73 7.53
CA VAL A 84 -0.04 7.34 8.31
C VAL A 84 -0.53 6.40 9.42
N ALA A 85 -0.73 5.11 9.13
CA ALA A 85 -1.12 4.13 10.14
C ALA A 85 -0.11 4.08 11.30
N ALA A 86 1.20 4.06 10.98
CA ALA A 86 2.26 4.07 11.97
C ALA A 86 2.20 5.35 12.82
N VAL A 87 2.11 6.53 12.20
CA VAL A 87 2.03 7.82 12.92
C VAL A 87 0.81 7.88 13.84
N LEU A 88 -0.38 7.48 13.36
CA LEU A 88 -1.60 7.47 14.15
C LEU A 88 -1.51 6.55 15.37
N THR A 89 -0.82 5.41 15.21
CA THR A 89 -0.58 4.45 16.29
C THR A 89 0.44 5.01 17.29
N VAL A 90 1.60 5.53 16.84
CA VAL A 90 2.63 6.12 17.71
C VAL A 90 2.11 7.29 18.52
N LEU A 91 1.29 8.15 17.91
CA LEU A 91 0.71 9.30 18.59
C LEU A 91 -0.46 8.95 19.53
N ASN A 92 -0.78 7.66 19.69
CA ASN A 92 -1.92 7.17 20.47
C ASN A 92 -3.25 7.84 20.09
N ILE A 93 -3.40 8.26 18.83
CA ILE A 93 -4.63 8.89 18.33
C ILE A 93 -5.73 7.82 18.18
N PHE A 94 -5.34 6.62 17.74
CA PHE A 94 -6.22 5.49 17.54
C PHE A 94 -5.58 4.19 18.05
N GLU A 95 -6.43 3.25 18.44
CA GLU A 95 -6.03 1.86 18.62
C GLU A 95 -5.49 1.29 17.28
N GLY A 96 -4.51 0.39 17.34
CA GLY A 96 -3.75 -0.05 16.16
C GLY A 96 -4.62 -0.55 14.99
N ALA A 97 -5.72 -1.25 15.26
CA ALA A 97 -6.64 -1.70 14.21
C ALA A 97 -7.33 -0.53 13.48
N THR A 98 -7.76 0.49 14.24
CA THR A 98 -8.43 1.68 13.69
C THR A 98 -7.44 2.55 12.91
N ALA A 99 -6.21 2.70 13.41
CA ALA A 99 -5.14 3.41 12.70
C ALA A 99 -4.86 2.80 11.32
N VAL A 100 -4.96 1.48 11.20
CA VAL A 100 -4.76 0.76 9.93
C VAL A 100 -5.92 0.90 8.97
N ILE A 101 -7.16 0.94 9.46
CA ILE A 101 -8.32 1.28 8.61
C ILE A 101 -8.12 2.68 8.00
N PHE A 102 -7.67 3.66 8.79
CA PHE A 102 -7.31 4.98 8.29
C PHE A 102 -6.13 4.95 7.32
N GLY A 103 -5.09 4.17 7.60
CA GLY A 103 -3.99 3.95 6.66
C GLY A 103 -4.46 3.39 5.31
N ILE A 104 -5.39 2.43 5.31
CA ILE A 104 -6.01 1.91 4.08
C ILE A 104 -6.78 3.01 3.36
N ALA A 105 -7.57 3.82 4.08
CA ALA A 105 -8.28 4.95 3.48
C ALA A 105 -7.32 5.96 2.83
N VAL A 106 -6.18 6.24 3.46
CA VAL A 106 -5.11 7.07 2.89
C VAL A 106 -4.47 6.40 1.68
N ALA A 107 -4.22 5.09 1.72
CA ALA A 107 -3.72 4.37 0.56
C ALA A 107 -4.70 4.46 -0.62
N ILE A 108 -6.01 4.32 -0.37
CA ILE A 108 -7.05 4.51 -1.40
C ILE A 108 -7.01 5.94 -1.96
N GLY A 109 -6.98 6.95 -1.07
CA GLY A 109 -6.91 8.36 -1.48
C GLY A 109 -5.64 8.68 -2.27
N ALA A 110 -4.49 8.15 -1.86
CA ALA A 110 -3.23 8.28 -2.58
C ALA A 110 -3.34 7.64 -3.98
N GLY A 111 -3.94 6.46 -4.09
CA GLY A 111 -4.15 5.78 -5.38
C GLY A 111 -5.08 6.56 -6.31
N ALA A 112 -6.01 7.35 -5.76
CA ALA A 112 -6.87 8.24 -6.54
C ALA A 112 -6.15 9.51 -7.03
N LEU A 113 -5.08 9.93 -6.38
CA LEU A 113 -4.38 11.20 -6.65
C LEU A 113 -3.05 11.03 -7.39
N LEU A 114 -2.43 9.85 -7.32
CA LEU A 114 -1.14 9.58 -7.94
C LEU A 114 -1.27 9.51 -9.47
N PRO A 115 -0.59 10.41 -10.22
CA PRO A 115 -0.57 10.32 -11.66
C PRO A 115 0.22 9.09 -12.11
N VAL A 116 -0.33 8.35 -13.06
CA VAL A 116 0.40 7.30 -13.76
C VAL A 116 0.85 7.89 -15.09
N SER A 117 2.13 8.26 -15.18
CA SER A 117 2.70 8.79 -16.42
C SER A 117 2.48 7.80 -17.56
N ALA A 118 1.74 8.24 -18.59
CA ALA A 118 1.45 7.44 -19.79
C ALA A 118 2.70 7.12 -20.64
N GLY A 119 3.86 7.69 -20.32
CA GLY A 119 5.05 7.70 -21.17
C GLY A 119 5.81 6.39 -21.34
N GLU A 120 5.53 5.35 -20.55
CA GLU A 120 6.16 4.01 -20.71
C GLU A 120 5.23 2.96 -21.35
N ALA A 121 3.93 3.27 -21.49
CA ALA A 121 2.98 2.37 -22.15
C ALA A 121 2.95 2.55 -23.69
N ASP A 122 3.42 3.69 -24.20
CA ASP A 122 3.40 3.99 -25.65
C ASP A 122 4.49 3.25 -26.45
N SER A 123 5.49 2.65 -25.81
CA SER A 123 6.57 1.93 -26.50
C SER A 123 6.34 0.42 -26.64
N GLU A 124 5.41 -0.18 -25.88
CA GLU A 124 5.19 -1.63 -25.86
C GLU A 124 4.02 -2.08 -26.74
N ASP A 125 3.07 -1.18 -27.04
CA ASP A 125 1.90 -1.42 -27.92
C ASP A 125 2.10 -0.95 -29.38
N ALA A 126 3.28 -0.44 -29.75
CA ALA A 126 3.58 -0.18 -31.15
C ALA A 126 3.60 -1.51 -31.92
N PRO A 127 2.80 -1.70 -32.98
CA PRO A 127 2.87 -2.91 -33.79
C PRO A 127 4.30 -3.04 -34.29
N ARG A 128 4.96 -4.16 -33.93
CA ARG A 128 6.24 -4.53 -34.52
C ARG A 128 5.98 -4.69 -36.02
N SER A 129 6.30 -3.66 -36.79
CA SER A 129 6.28 -3.74 -38.25
C SER A 129 7.21 -4.89 -38.65
N LEU A 130 6.62 -5.87 -39.33
CA LEU A 130 7.30 -7.01 -39.95
C LEU A 130 8.43 -6.56 -40.86
#